data_AF-A0A1N6Y2K6-F1
#
_entry.id   AF-A0A1N6Y2K6-F1
#
_cell.length_a   1.000
_cell.length_b   1.000
_cell.length_c   1.000
_cell.angle_alpha   90.00
_cell.angle_beta   90.00
_cell.angle_gamma   90.00
#
_symmetry.space_group_name_H-M   'P 1'
#
loop_
_entity.id
_entity.type
_entity.pdbx_description
1 polymer ?
#
loop_
_entity_poly.entity_id
_entity_poly.type
_entity_poly.pdbx_seq_one_letter_code
_entity_poly.pdbx_strand_id
1 'polypeptide(L)'
;MFDPSTRIQSPETEAMKAGITIAQTNMNMKSVSNLSTHAQPLIIAGPCSAETEEQVLATAHQLKDAGVSIFRAGIWKPRTRPGSFEGVGTPGLAWLQRVQRETGLRVATEVANTIHVQQCLQHGIDVLWIGARTTANPFAVQEIADALKGVDIPVLVKNPVNPDVQLWLGAIERLEKAGISQTGAIHRGISPLGKSVYRNNPEWNMPMTLKELRPDLMLINDPSHIAGNRELLAGIAETALALHMDGLMIETHIQPEVAWSDAAQQISPQALAELLAKLSGRPLDADTKSAADLSDMRHSIDYIDEQLIDLLSYRMQVAAEIGQYKMQHGLPVFQEERWTELLEKHASLASSKNLNEEFITQLFDRIHQESVRRQHGVLPLIPAGYSLQATTTAPEALPAAQCQTRAIF
;
A
#
# COMPACT_ATOMS: atom_id res chain seq x y z
N MET A 1 -43.38 40.70 -3.90
CA MET A 1 -43.64 40.41 -5.33
C MET A 1 -42.30 40.06 -5.95
N PHE A 2 -42.01 38.77 -6.07
CA PHE A 2 -40.88 38.24 -6.85
C PHE A 2 -41.50 37.41 -7.98
N ASP A 3 -41.13 37.74 -9.21
CA ASP A 3 -41.60 37.12 -10.45
C ASP A 3 -41.06 35.69 -10.58
N PRO A 4 -41.88 34.63 -10.78
CA PRO A 4 -41.42 33.24 -10.77
C PRO A 4 -40.93 32.70 -12.13
N SER A 5 -40.66 33.54 -13.14
CA SER A 5 -40.51 33.06 -14.54
C SER A 5 -39.08 32.88 -15.08
N THR A 6 -38.02 33.00 -14.29
CA THR A 6 -36.63 32.77 -14.77
C THR A 6 -35.97 31.56 -14.10
N ARG A 7 -36.32 30.36 -14.59
CA ARG A 7 -35.49 29.15 -14.39
C ARG A 7 -34.36 29.16 -15.42
N ILE A 8 -33.12 29.24 -14.94
CA ILE A 8 -31.92 28.93 -15.73
C ILE A 8 -31.94 27.42 -15.98
N GLN A 9 -32.24 27.02 -17.22
CA GLN A 9 -32.13 25.63 -17.68
C GLN A 9 -30.66 25.28 -17.89
N SER A 10 -30.23 24.17 -17.31
CA SER A 10 -28.91 23.55 -17.53
C SER A 10 -28.80 22.98 -18.95
N PRO A 11 -27.69 23.21 -19.67
CA PRO A 11 -27.53 22.72 -21.04
C PRO A 11 -27.05 21.26 -21.03
N GLU A 12 -27.98 20.33 -20.78
CA GLU A 12 -27.82 18.91 -21.08
C GLU A 12 -28.91 18.51 -22.07
N THR A 13 -28.74 18.73 -23.38
CA THR A 13 -29.53 17.95 -24.38
C THR A 13 -29.11 18.01 -25.86
N GLU A 14 -28.02 18.69 -26.27
CA GLU A 14 -27.66 18.74 -27.72
C GLU A 14 -26.36 18.02 -28.12
N ALA A 15 -25.58 17.48 -27.18
CA ALA A 15 -24.36 16.72 -27.51
C ALA A 15 -24.62 15.24 -27.89
N MET A 16 -25.86 14.75 -27.81
CA MET A 16 -26.18 13.32 -27.95
C MET A 16 -26.64 12.89 -29.36
N LYS A 17 -26.44 13.74 -30.39
CA LYS A 17 -26.86 13.45 -31.78
C LYS A 17 -25.79 13.61 -32.87
N ALA A 18 -24.56 13.95 -32.53
CA ALA A 18 -23.45 13.86 -33.47
C ALA A 18 -22.66 12.59 -33.16
N GLY A 19 -22.73 11.60 -34.05
CA GLY A 19 -21.91 10.39 -34.01
C GLY A 19 -20.44 10.72 -34.16
N ILE A 20 -19.81 11.11 -33.05
CA ILE A 20 -18.36 11.17 -32.91
C ILE A 20 -17.95 9.78 -32.45
N THR A 21 -17.60 8.95 -33.42
CA THR A 21 -16.75 7.79 -33.21
C THR A 21 -15.54 8.27 -32.41
N ILE A 22 -15.45 7.90 -31.13
CA ILE A 22 -14.21 8.04 -30.36
C ILE A 22 -13.22 7.12 -31.06
N ALA A 23 -12.40 7.69 -31.94
CA ALA A 23 -11.26 7.02 -32.49
C ALA A 23 -10.38 6.63 -31.30
N GLN A 24 -10.37 5.33 -30.97
CA GLN A 24 -9.34 4.72 -30.15
C GLN A 24 -8.02 5.05 -30.82
N THR A 25 -7.37 6.09 -30.33
CA THR A 25 -6.05 6.47 -30.80
C THR A 25 -5.12 5.47 -30.12
N ASN A 26 -4.80 4.39 -30.84
CA ASN A 26 -3.72 3.48 -30.48
C ASN A 26 -2.41 4.27 -30.53
N MET A 27 -2.13 5.06 -29.49
CA MET A 27 -0.78 5.48 -29.19
C MET A 27 -0.03 4.23 -28.75
N ASN A 28 0.83 3.75 -29.64
CA ASN A 28 1.72 2.63 -29.38
C ASN A 28 2.81 3.11 -28.38
N MET A 29 2.43 3.26 -27.12
CA MET A 29 3.31 3.63 -26.01
C MET A 29 4.17 2.44 -25.64
N LYS A 30 5.49 2.59 -25.76
CA LYS A 30 6.45 1.57 -25.35
C LYS A 30 6.64 1.65 -23.84
N SER A 31 5.92 0.81 -23.11
CA SER A 31 6.23 0.46 -21.71
C SER A 31 7.73 0.18 -21.52
N VAL A 32 8.21 0.22 -20.29
CA VAL A 32 9.62 0.12 -19.84
C VAL A 32 10.27 -1.26 -20.10
N SER A 33 9.81 -1.98 -21.12
CA SER A 33 10.29 -3.30 -21.56
C SER A 33 11.79 -3.34 -21.88
N ASN A 34 12.45 -2.20 -22.07
CA ASN A 34 13.91 -2.13 -22.24
C ASN A 34 14.71 -2.23 -20.92
N LEU A 35 14.07 -2.10 -19.75
CA LEU A 35 14.73 -2.33 -18.45
C LEU A 35 14.71 -3.80 -18.03
N SER A 36 13.70 -4.57 -18.45
CA SER A 36 13.58 -6.00 -18.15
C SER A 36 13.80 -6.84 -19.42
N THR A 37 14.80 -7.71 -19.44
CA THR A 37 14.78 -8.81 -20.41
C THR A 37 13.73 -9.80 -19.95
N HIS A 38 12.67 -10.08 -20.73
CA HIS A 38 11.54 -10.96 -20.36
C HIS A 38 11.92 -12.37 -19.81
N ALA A 39 13.19 -12.75 -19.84
CA ALA A 39 13.72 -13.99 -19.25
C ALA A 39 14.07 -13.89 -17.75
N GLN A 40 14.15 -12.70 -17.15
CA GLN A 40 14.53 -12.49 -15.74
C GLN A 40 13.81 -11.27 -15.13
N PRO A 41 13.42 -11.31 -13.84
CA PRO A 41 12.81 -10.17 -13.16
C PRO A 41 13.77 -8.98 -13.09
N LEU A 42 13.26 -7.75 -13.26
CA LEU A 42 14.04 -6.53 -13.07
C LEU A 42 14.39 -6.36 -11.59
N ILE A 43 15.68 -6.35 -11.26
CA ILE A 43 16.14 -6.13 -9.88
C ILE A 43 16.73 -4.73 -9.75
N ILE A 44 16.08 -3.91 -8.91
CA ILE A 44 16.55 -2.60 -8.50
C ILE A 44 17.00 -2.70 -7.04
N ALA A 45 18.27 -2.46 -6.74
CA ALA A 45 18.78 -2.61 -5.38
C ALA A 45 19.82 -1.54 -5.01
N GLY A 46 19.96 -1.28 -3.72
CA GLY A 46 20.86 -0.26 -3.19
C GLY A 46 20.28 0.44 -1.97
N PRO A 47 21.03 1.35 -1.35
CA PRO A 47 20.73 1.82 -0.01
C PRO A 47 19.50 2.72 0.04
N CYS A 48 18.81 2.72 1.18
CA CYS A 48 17.65 3.59 1.43
C CYS A 48 17.99 5.08 1.23
N SER A 49 19.18 5.48 1.69
CA SER A 49 19.73 6.81 1.49
C SER A 49 21.20 6.70 1.08
N ALA A 50 21.69 7.66 0.30
CA ALA A 50 23.12 7.83 0.13
C ALA A 50 23.67 8.52 1.39
N GLU A 51 24.52 7.82 2.14
CA GLU A 51 25.02 8.28 3.44
C GLU A 51 26.41 8.90 3.31
N THR A 52 27.34 8.12 2.76
CA THR A 52 28.68 8.58 2.37
C THR A 52 29.04 8.02 0.99
N GLU A 53 30.05 8.61 0.36
CA GLU A 53 30.55 8.12 -0.93
C GLU A 53 31.10 6.70 -0.81
N GLU A 54 31.84 6.41 0.26
CA GLU A 54 32.40 5.07 0.53
C GLU A 54 31.29 4.04 0.71
N GLN A 55 30.24 4.37 1.46
CA GLN A 55 29.08 3.51 1.69
C GLN A 55 28.37 3.17 0.37
N VAL A 56 28.13 4.19 -0.47
CA VAL A 56 27.48 4.03 -1.77
C VAL A 56 28.32 3.15 -2.69
N LEU A 57 29.61 3.46 -2.85
CA LEU A 57 30.50 2.71 -3.74
C LEU A 57 30.72 1.27 -3.26
N ALA A 58 30.96 1.06 -1.96
CA ALA A 58 31.14 -0.28 -1.42
C ALA A 58 29.90 -1.16 -1.60
N THR A 59 28.70 -0.59 -1.42
CA THR A 59 27.44 -1.29 -1.70
C THR A 59 27.34 -1.64 -3.19
N ALA A 60 27.58 -0.68 -4.08
CA ALA A 60 27.46 -0.88 -5.52
C ALA A 60 28.42 -1.94 -6.06
N HIS A 61 29.67 -1.95 -5.60
CA HIS A 61 30.68 -2.93 -6.01
C HIS A 61 30.27 -4.37 -5.68
N GLN A 62 29.63 -4.60 -4.53
CA GLN A 62 29.12 -5.94 -4.19
C GLN A 62 27.83 -6.30 -4.93
N LEU A 63 27.01 -5.31 -5.30
CA LEU A 63 25.75 -5.55 -6.01
C LEU A 63 25.92 -5.86 -7.50
N LYS A 64 27.02 -5.41 -8.11
CA LYS A 64 27.32 -5.63 -9.53
C LYS A 64 27.19 -7.10 -9.94
N ASP A 65 27.68 -8.02 -9.11
CA ASP A 65 27.70 -9.45 -9.40
C ASP A 65 26.50 -10.20 -8.79
N ALA A 66 25.55 -9.49 -8.16
CA ALA A 66 24.40 -10.07 -7.47
C ALA A 66 23.12 -10.14 -8.33
N GLY A 67 23.22 -9.97 -9.66
CA GLY A 67 22.06 -9.97 -10.56
C GLY A 67 21.23 -8.68 -10.52
N VAL A 68 21.78 -7.59 -9.98
CA VAL A 68 21.14 -6.28 -9.94
C VAL A 68 21.25 -5.58 -11.29
N SER A 69 20.14 -5.06 -11.80
CA SER A 69 20.10 -4.32 -13.07
C SER A 69 20.28 -2.81 -12.88
N ILE A 70 19.79 -2.27 -11.76
CA ILE A 70 19.78 -0.84 -11.47
C ILE A 70 20.16 -0.61 -10.00
N PHE A 71 21.19 0.21 -9.78
CA PHE A 71 21.58 0.67 -8.45
C PHE A 71 20.72 1.86 -8.01
N ARG A 72 20.02 1.75 -6.88
CA ARG A 72 19.16 2.82 -6.34
C ARG A 72 19.78 3.49 -5.11
N ALA A 73 19.66 4.81 -4.97
CA ALA A 73 19.92 5.48 -3.69
C ALA A 73 19.03 6.72 -3.50
N GLY A 74 18.57 6.95 -2.27
CA GLY A 74 17.80 8.15 -1.95
C GLY A 74 18.73 9.33 -1.70
N ILE A 75 18.74 10.31 -2.59
CA ILE A 75 19.57 11.52 -2.48
C ILE A 75 18.92 12.59 -1.60
N TRP A 76 17.59 12.71 -1.71
CA TRP A 76 16.76 13.57 -0.88
C TRP A 76 15.76 12.70 -0.12
N LYS A 77 15.58 12.95 1.17
CA LYS A 77 14.68 12.17 2.03
C LYS A 77 13.54 13.05 2.53
N PRO A 78 12.29 12.79 2.12
CA PRO A 78 11.14 13.47 2.71
C PRO A 78 10.95 12.95 4.14
N ARG A 79 11.43 13.68 5.14
CA ARG A 79 11.30 13.28 6.55
C ARG A 79 9.97 13.75 7.12
N THR A 80 9.28 12.84 7.81
CA THR A 80 8.02 13.17 8.50
C THR A 80 8.24 14.15 9.66
N ARG A 81 9.41 14.09 10.30
CA ARG A 81 9.81 15.03 11.35
C ARG A 81 11.11 15.73 10.94
N PRO A 82 11.18 17.07 11.07
CA PRO A 82 12.40 17.82 10.80
C PRO A 82 13.52 17.44 11.78
N GLY A 83 14.78 17.71 11.40
CA GLY A 83 15.96 17.45 12.24
C GLY A 83 16.47 16.01 12.24
N SER A 84 15.95 15.17 11.34
CA SER A 84 16.51 13.85 11.04
C SER A 84 17.22 13.90 9.68
N PHE A 85 18.12 12.95 9.38
CA PHE A 85 18.91 12.97 8.14
C PHE A 85 18.03 13.16 6.89
N GLU A 86 18.22 14.28 6.19
CA GLU A 86 17.38 14.73 5.06
C GLU A 86 17.91 14.26 3.70
N GLY A 87 18.98 13.46 3.71
CA GLY A 87 19.75 13.10 2.54
C GLY A 87 20.93 14.04 2.32
N VAL A 88 21.93 13.58 1.57
CA VAL A 88 23.14 14.35 1.20
C VAL A 88 22.85 15.46 0.18
N GLY A 89 21.69 15.42 -0.47
CA GLY A 89 21.30 16.37 -1.50
C GLY A 89 22.16 16.25 -2.76
N THR A 90 22.15 17.29 -3.59
CA THR A 90 22.83 17.33 -4.91
C THR A 90 24.26 16.73 -4.93
N PRO A 91 25.15 16.96 -3.94
CA PRO A 91 26.47 16.32 -3.93
C PRO A 91 26.46 14.80 -4.09
N GLY A 92 25.44 14.10 -3.59
CA GLY A 92 25.32 12.65 -3.73
C GLY A 92 25.09 12.17 -5.17
N LEU A 93 24.65 13.03 -6.09
CA LEU A 93 24.50 12.67 -7.50
C LEU A 93 25.86 12.36 -8.16
N ALA A 94 26.94 13.04 -7.73
CA ALA A 94 28.29 12.74 -8.20
C ALA A 94 28.76 11.33 -7.77
N TRP A 95 28.27 10.84 -6.63
CA TRP A 95 28.56 9.48 -6.17
C TRP A 95 27.85 8.45 -7.05
N LEU A 96 26.60 8.71 -7.47
CA LEU A 96 25.89 7.86 -8.42
C LEU A 96 26.59 7.83 -9.80
N GLN A 97 27.11 8.97 -10.28
CA GLN A 97 27.92 8.99 -11.50
C GLN A 97 29.19 8.12 -11.37
N ARG A 98 29.82 8.11 -10.19
CA ARG A 98 30.94 7.19 -9.93
C ARG A 98 30.51 5.73 -9.90
N VAL A 99 29.36 5.41 -9.31
CA VAL A 99 28.79 4.05 -9.37
C VAL A 99 28.63 3.59 -10.81
N GLN A 100 28.03 4.42 -11.69
CA GLN A 100 27.91 4.09 -13.12
C GLN A 100 29.28 3.79 -13.74
N ARG A 101 30.26 4.68 -13.54
CA ARG A 101 31.61 4.55 -14.12
C ARG A 101 32.37 3.32 -13.62
N GLU A 102 32.28 3.01 -12.32
CA GLU A 102 33.08 1.97 -11.68
C GLU A 102 32.44 0.58 -11.81
N THR A 103 31.11 0.50 -11.83
CA THR A 103 30.39 -0.79 -11.83
C THR A 103 29.72 -1.13 -13.15
N GLY A 104 29.39 -0.13 -13.97
CA GLY A 104 28.56 -0.28 -15.17
C GLY A 104 27.06 -0.41 -14.88
N LEU A 105 26.63 -0.38 -13.61
CA LEU A 105 25.21 -0.38 -13.25
C LEU A 105 24.56 0.94 -13.65
N ARG A 106 23.31 0.84 -14.15
CA ARG A 106 22.45 2.02 -14.25
C ARG A 106 22.11 2.52 -12.86
N VAL A 107 21.91 3.82 -12.69
CA VAL A 107 21.57 4.43 -11.39
C VAL A 107 20.18 5.05 -11.40
N ALA A 108 19.51 4.92 -10.27
CA ALA A 108 18.20 5.50 -10.02
C ALA A 108 18.16 6.32 -8.73
N THR A 109 17.38 7.40 -8.71
CA THR A 109 17.08 8.19 -7.50
C THR A 109 15.64 8.71 -7.47
N GLU A 110 15.16 9.07 -6.28
CA GLU A 110 13.87 9.71 -6.07
C GLU A 110 13.90 11.18 -6.52
N VAL A 111 12.84 11.61 -7.20
CA VAL A 111 12.54 13.02 -7.45
C VAL A 111 11.20 13.39 -6.81
N ALA A 112 11.14 14.60 -6.23
CA ALA A 112 9.96 15.08 -5.52
C ALA A 112 9.51 16.48 -5.99
N ASN A 113 10.32 17.16 -6.81
CA ASN A 113 10.05 18.48 -7.35
C ASN A 113 10.90 18.74 -8.61
N THR A 114 10.66 19.86 -9.26
CA THR A 114 11.35 20.30 -10.48
C THR A 114 12.86 20.46 -10.32
N ILE A 115 13.35 20.92 -9.16
CA ILE A 115 14.78 21.09 -8.91
C ILE A 115 15.48 19.73 -8.90
N HIS A 116 14.89 18.72 -8.24
CA HIS A 116 15.45 17.36 -8.22
C HIS A 116 15.56 16.80 -9.63
N VAL A 117 14.51 16.97 -10.46
CA VAL A 117 14.50 16.55 -11.86
C VAL A 117 15.65 17.21 -12.62
N GLN A 118 15.75 18.54 -12.58
CA GLN A 118 16.79 19.29 -13.29
C GLN A 118 18.20 18.85 -12.88
N GLN A 119 18.44 18.64 -11.57
CA GLN A 119 19.73 18.18 -11.08
C GLN A 119 20.03 16.75 -11.55
N CYS A 120 19.06 15.83 -11.53
CA CYS A 120 19.26 14.46 -12.02
C CYS A 120 19.60 14.42 -13.52
N LEU A 121 18.91 15.23 -14.33
CA LEU A 121 19.18 15.35 -15.76
C LEU A 121 20.59 15.91 -16.04
N GLN A 122 20.98 16.96 -15.32
CA GLN A 122 22.33 17.54 -15.42
C GLN A 122 23.44 16.54 -15.06
N HIS A 123 23.16 15.62 -14.12
CA HIS A 123 24.11 14.61 -13.67
C HIS A 123 23.99 13.28 -14.42
N GLY A 124 23.13 13.17 -15.45
CA GLY A 124 23.04 11.94 -16.25
C GLY A 124 22.57 10.72 -15.45
N ILE A 125 21.62 10.90 -14.53
CA ILE A 125 20.95 9.78 -13.86
C ILE A 125 20.12 9.00 -14.90
N ASP A 126 20.13 7.66 -14.83
CA ASP A 126 19.48 6.82 -15.86
C ASP A 126 17.99 6.65 -15.66
N VAL A 127 17.52 6.59 -14.41
CA VAL A 127 16.12 6.31 -14.07
C VAL A 127 15.68 7.17 -12.90
N LEU A 128 14.48 7.72 -12.97
CA LEU A 128 13.87 8.44 -11.86
C LEU A 128 12.76 7.61 -11.24
N TRP A 129 12.51 7.78 -9.94
CA TRP A 129 11.22 7.38 -9.38
C TRP A 129 10.53 8.51 -8.63
N ILE A 130 9.20 8.47 -8.64
CA ILE A 130 8.34 9.35 -7.84
C ILE A 130 7.94 8.58 -6.59
N GLY A 131 8.21 9.16 -5.42
CA GLY A 131 7.89 8.58 -4.12
C GLY A 131 6.39 8.57 -3.82
N ALA A 132 5.95 7.65 -2.96
CA ALA A 132 4.53 7.42 -2.64
C ALA A 132 3.80 8.68 -2.11
N ARG A 133 4.49 9.53 -1.34
CA ARG A 133 3.91 10.78 -0.82
C ARG A 133 3.76 11.84 -1.91
N THR A 134 4.69 11.86 -2.87
CA THR A 134 4.61 12.76 -4.03
C THR A 134 3.50 12.32 -4.97
N THR A 135 3.34 11.01 -5.21
CA THR A 135 2.24 10.44 -6.01
C THR A 135 0.87 10.86 -5.47
N ALA A 136 0.73 10.97 -4.15
CA ALA A 136 -0.52 11.41 -3.51
C ALA A 136 -0.89 12.88 -3.78
N ASN A 137 0.01 13.68 -4.39
CA ASN A 137 -0.21 15.08 -4.74
C ASN A 137 -0.18 15.29 -6.27
N PRO A 138 -1.36 15.40 -6.94
CA PRO A 138 -1.45 15.64 -8.37
C PRO A 138 -0.70 16.87 -8.88
N PHE A 139 -0.61 17.95 -8.10
CA PHE A 139 0.13 19.15 -8.49
C PHE A 139 1.63 18.90 -8.53
N ALA A 140 2.17 18.21 -7.52
CA ALA A 140 3.59 17.87 -7.49
C ALA A 140 3.98 16.92 -8.65
N VAL A 141 3.13 15.94 -8.96
CA VAL A 141 3.34 15.05 -10.11
C VAL A 141 3.27 15.84 -11.42
N GLN A 142 2.34 16.79 -11.54
CA GLN A 142 2.22 17.65 -12.72
C GLN A 142 3.49 18.52 -12.91
N GLU A 143 4.01 19.13 -11.86
CA GLU A 143 5.25 19.92 -11.90
C GLU A 143 6.45 19.07 -12.35
N ILE A 144 6.56 17.84 -11.81
CA ILE A 144 7.60 16.88 -12.22
C ILE A 144 7.45 16.51 -13.70
N ALA A 145 6.23 16.21 -14.15
CA ALA A 145 5.95 15.87 -15.54
C ALA A 145 6.29 17.04 -16.48
N ASP A 146 5.93 18.27 -16.12
CA ASP A 146 6.27 19.46 -16.90
C ASP A 146 7.77 19.70 -16.99
N ALA A 147 8.51 19.43 -15.91
CA ALA A 147 9.98 19.53 -15.88
C ALA A 147 10.68 18.48 -16.76
N LEU A 148 10.00 17.39 -17.09
CA LEU A 148 10.53 16.29 -17.91
C LEU A 148 10.18 16.41 -19.41
N LYS A 149 9.39 17.41 -19.80
CA LYS A 149 9.02 17.63 -21.21
C LYS A 149 10.25 17.73 -22.12
N GLY A 150 10.24 16.98 -23.22
CA GLY A 150 11.33 16.96 -24.20
C GLY A 150 12.52 16.08 -23.81
N VAL A 151 12.41 15.33 -22.71
CA VAL A 151 13.37 14.31 -22.29
C VAL A 151 12.67 12.96 -22.27
N ASP A 152 13.35 11.87 -22.64
CA ASP A 152 12.80 10.51 -22.61
C ASP A 152 13.60 9.62 -21.65
N ILE A 153 13.57 9.98 -20.37
CA ILE A 153 14.18 9.22 -19.28
C ILE A 153 13.12 8.28 -18.66
N PRO A 154 13.44 7.02 -18.35
CA PRO A 154 12.52 6.14 -17.63
C PRO A 154 12.10 6.71 -16.28
N VAL A 155 10.78 6.67 -16.00
CA VAL A 155 10.20 7.13 -14.72
C VAL A 155 9.31 6.06 -14.12
N LEU A 156 9.61 5.67 -12.88
CA LEU A 156 8.83 4.71 -12.12
C LEU A 156 8.00 5.43 -11.05
N VAL A 157 6.73 5.09 -10.89
CA VAL A 157 5.82 5.77 -9.97
C VAL A 157 5.41 4.82 -8.85
N LYS A 158 5.79 5.14 -7.60
CA LYS A 158 5.29 4.40 -6.43
C LYS A 158 3.79 4.65 -6.24
N ASN A 159 3.03 3.63 -5.85
CA ASN A 159 1.62 3.83 -5.50
C ASN A 159 1.47 4.88 -4.38
N PRO A 160 0.37 5.65 -4.37
CA PRO A 160 0.11 6.59 -3.30
C PRO A 160 -0.02 5.87 -1.95
N VAL A 161 0.21 6.61 -0.86
CA VAL A 161 0.17 6.07 0.51
C VAL A 161 -1.22 5.63 0.96
N ASN A 162 -2.26 5.99 0.20
CA ASN A 162 -3.67 5.62 0.38
C ASN A 162 -4.12 4.69 -0.76
N PRO A 163 -5.15 3.84 -0.55
CA PRO A 163 -5.63 2.87 -1.54
C PRO A 163 -6.46 3.55 -2.65
N ASP A 164 -5.80 4.31 -3.51
CA ASP A 164 -6.43 4.99 -4.65
C ASP A 164 -5.70 4.66 -5.96
N VAL A 165 -6.24 3.67 -6.68
CA VAL A 165 -5.67 3.21 -7.95
C VAL A 165 -5.84 4.25 -9.06
N GLN A 166 -6.89 5.07 -9.03
CA GLN A 166 -7.13 6.11 -10.03
C GLN A 166 -6.13 7.25 -9.89
N LEU A 167 -5.76 7.60 -8.65
CA LEU A 167 -4.68 8.54 -8.39
C LEU A 167 -3.33 8.01 -8.89
N TRP A 168 -3.05 6.71 -8.70
CA TRP A 168 -1.83 6.09 -9.20
C TRP A 168 -1.77 6.08 -10.74
N LEU A 169 -2.84 5.65 -11.39
CA LEU A 169 -2.97 5.66 -12.85
C LEU A 169 -2.84 7.08 -13.40
N GLY A 170 -3.54 8.06 -12.81
CA GLY A 170 -3.45 9.45 -13.23
C GLY A 170 -2.06 10.06 -13.06
N ALA A 171 -1.26 9.60 -12.10
CA ALA A 171 0.13 10.04 -11.96
C ALA A 171 0.99 9.56 -13.13
N ILE A 172 0.78 8.31 -13.57
CA ILE A 172 1.45 7.72 -14.73
C ILE A 172 1.03 8.43 -16.02
N GLU A 173 -0.27 8.63 -16.24
CA GLU A 173 -0.80 9.31 -17.43
C GLU A 173 -0.29 10.75 -17.57
N ARG A 174 -0.01 11.45 -16.46
CA ARG A 174 0.58 12.80 -16.51
C ARG A 174 1.98 12.79 -17.11
N LEU A 175 2.80 11.80 -16.74
CA LEU A 175 4.14 11.62 -17.30
C LEU A 175 4.06 11.25 -18.79
N GLU A 176 3.16 10.32 -19.14
CA GLU A 176 2.94 9.92 -20.54
C GLU A 176 2.47 11.11 -21.40
N LYS A 177 1.56 11.94 -20.90
CA LYS A 177 1.11 13.19 -21.56
C LYS A 177 2.22 14.23 -21.69
N ALA A 178 3.21 14.21 -20.81
CA ALA A 178 4.40 15.06 -20.93
C ALA A 178 5.41 14.56 -21.98
N GLY A 179 5.15 13.40 -22.59
CA GLY A 179 5.97 12.80 -23.64
C GLY A 179 6.93 11.72 -23.15
N ILE A 180 6.83 11.30 -21.88
CA ILE A 180 7.65 10.21 -21.34
C ILE A 180 7.10 8.88 -21.86
N SER A 181 7.89 8.21 -22.69
CA SER A 181 7.47 6.93 -23.27
C SER A 181 7.66 5.78 -22.29
N GLN A 182 8.70 5.86 -21.45
CA GLN A 182 9.10 4.79 -20.54
C GLN A 182 8.60 5.03 -19.11
N THR A 183 7.33 4.70 -18.85
CA THR A 183 6.71 4.76 -17.52
C THR A 183 6.46 3.39 -16.89
N GLY A 184 6.63 3.28 -15.58
CA GLY A 184 6.37 2.06 -14.83
C GLY A 184 5.79 2.33 -13.45
N ALA A 185 5.29 1.28 -12.81
CA ALA A 185 4.66 1.31 -11.50
C ALA A 185 5.51 0.54 -10.47
N ILE A 186 5.61 1.08 -9.26
CA ILE A 186 6.23 0.41 -8.11
C ILE A 186 5.18 0.25 -7.00
N HIS A 187 4.77 -0.99 -6.75
CA HIS A 187 3.89 -1.30 -5.65
C HIS A 187 4.68 -1.41 -4.34
N ARG A 188 4.31 -0.63 -3.32
CA ARG A 188 5.02 -0.49 -2.04
C ARG A 188 4.10 -0.56 -0.81
N GLY A 189 2.87 -1.03 -1.00
CA GLY A 189 1.82 -1.08 0.01
C GLY A 189 1.21 0.28 0.36
N ILE A 190 0.19 0.28 1.22
CA ILE A 190 -0.50 1.47 1.72
C ILE A 190 -0.26 1.68 3.21
N SER A 191 -0.57 2.88 3.71
CA SER A 191 -0.52 3.16 5.15
C SER A 191 -1.59 2.34 5.88
N PRO A 192 -1.24 1.61 6.95
CA PRO A 192 -2.20 0.84 7.72
C PRO A 192 -3.19 1.74 8.47
N LEU A 193 -4.43 1.28 8.59
CA LEU A 193 -5.46 1.89 9.43
C LEU A 193 -5.39 1.33 10.86
N GLY A 194 -4.22 1.34 11.50
CA GLY A 194 -4.06 0.77 12.84
C GLY A 194 -2.73 0.05 13.05
N LYS A 195 -2.73 -0.93 13.97
CA LYS A 195 -1.58 -1.80 14.17
C LYS A 195 -1.50 -2.78 13.00
N SER A 196 -0.30 -3.01 12.50
CA SER A 196 -0.04 -4.00 11.46
C SER A 196 1.31 -4.65 11.71
N VAL A 197 1.44 -5.91 11.30
CA VAL A 197 2.74 -6.60 11.24
C VAL A 197 3.63 -6.03 10.12
N TYR A 198 3.02 -5.40 9.12
CA TYR A 198 3.68 -4.72 8.02
C TYR A 198 3.87 -3.24 8.33
N ARG A 199 4.94 -2.63 7.79
CA ARG A 199 5.07 -1.17 7.80
C ARG A 199 4.06 -0.49 6.88
N ASN A 200 3.78 -1.10 5.74
CA ASN A 200 2.71 -0.71 4.84
C ASN A 200 1.95 -1.97 4.42
N ASN A 201 0.63 -1.96 4.57
CA ASN A 201 -0.19 -3.12 4.21
C ASN A 201 -0.06 -3.38 2.71
N PRO A 202 0.20 -4.63 2.28
CA PRO A 202 0.43 -4.91 0.87
C PRO A 202 -0.75 -4.44 0.00
N GLU A 203 -1.99 -4.78 0.32
CA GLU A 203 -3.16 -4.48 -0.53
C GLU A 203 -2.96 -4.94 -1.98
N TRP A 204 -2.68 -6.23 -2.16
CA TRP A 204 -2.37 -6.84 -3.46
C TRP A 204 -3.44 -6.62 -4.54
N ASN A 205 -4.68 -6.34 -4.15
CA ASN A 205 -5.73 -6.01 -5.11
C ASN A 205 -5.43 -4.71 -5.89
N MET A 206 -4.81 -3.70 -5.26
CA MET A 206 -4.50 -2.41 -5.90
C MET A 206 -3.56 -2.54 -7.12
N PRO A 207 -2.39 -3.20 -7.03
CA PRO A 207 -1.53 -3.42 -8.19
C PRO A 207 -2.16 -4.34 -9.24
N MET A 208 -3.01 -5.31 -8.84
CA MET A 208 -3.73 -6.17 -9.80
C MET A 208 -4.76 -5.37 -10.59
N THR A 209 -5.58 -4.54 -9.92
CA THR A 209 -6.52 -3.62 -10.59
C THR A 209 -5.78 -2.66 -11.54
N LEU A 210 -4.61 -2.14 -11.15
CA LEU A 210 -3.80 -1.32 -12.05
C LEU A 210 -3.38 -2.10 -13.31
N LYS A 211 -2.93 -3.35 -13.14
CA LYS A 211 -2.51 -4.21 -14.26
C LYS A 211 -3.69 -4.60 -15.16
N GLU A 212 -4.91 -4.76 -14.62
CA GLU A 212 -6.11 -4.95 -15.42
C GLU A 212 -6.44 -3.72 -16.29
N LEU A 213 -6.33 -2.52 -15.71
CA LEU A 213 -6.53 -1.26 -16.44
C LEU A 213 -5.41 -0.97 -17.45
N ARG A 214 -4.19 -1.41 -17.16
CA ARG A 214 -2.99 -1.22 -17.98
C ARG A 214 -2.15 -2.50 -18.07
N PRO A 215 -2.54 -3.47 -18.92
CA PRO A 215 -1.83 -4.75 -19.03
C PRO A 215 -0.38 -4.62 -19.53
N ASP A 216 -0.10 -3.56 -20.30
CA ASP A 216 1.21 -3.24 -20.87
C ASP A 216 2.19 -2.63 -19.87
N LEU A 217 1.69 -2.04 -18.79
CA LEU A 217 2.49 -1.26 -17.86
C LEU A 217 3.42 -2.15 -17.04
N MET A 218 4.72 -1.83 -17.03
CA MET A 218 5.67 -2.51 -16.14
C MET A 218 5.30 -2.24 -14.68
N LEU A 219 5.20 -3.31 -13.88
CA LEU A 219 4.78 -3.27 -12.49
C LEU A 219 5.75 -4.08 -11.64
N ILE A 220 6.50 -3.42 -10.76
CA ILE A 220 7.45 -4.05 -9.84
C ILE A 220 7.00 -3.89 -8.39
N ASN A 221 7.52 -4.70 -7.48
CA ASN A 221 7.24 -4.62 -6.05
C ASN A 221 8.40 -4.06 -5.23
N ASP A 222 8.11 -3.28 -4.19
CA ASP A 222 9.06 -2.81 -3.18
C ASP A 222 8.77 -3.53 -1.85
N PRO A 223 9.34 -4.74 -1.65
CA PRO A 223 9.07 -5.53 -0.46
C PRO A 223 9.66 -4.90 0.81
N SER A 224 10.75 -4.13 0.69
CA SER A 224 11.40 -3.48 1.83
C SER A 224 10.48 -2.46 2.50
N HIS A 225 9.75 -1.65 1.72
CA HIS A 225 8.82 -0.67 2.29
C HIS A 225 7.51 -1.30 2.74
N ILE A 226 7.05 -2.40 2.14
CA ILE A 226 5.88 -3.16 2.64
C ILE A 226 6.22 -3.80 3.99
N ALA A 227 7.27 -4.62 4.02
CA ALA A 227 7.71 -5.36 5.20
C ALA A 227 8.05 -4.42 6.36
N GLY A 228 8.95 -3.46 6.11
CA GLY A 228 9.58 -2.67 7.17
C GLY A 228 10.51 -3.45 8.10
N ASN A 229 10.78 -4.72 7.81
CA ASN A 229 11.76 -5.55 8.49
C ASN A 229 12.33 -6.59 7.51
N ARG A 230 13.43 -7.25 7.89
CA ARG A 230 14.06 -8.31 7.07
C ARG A 230 13.33 -9.64 7.07
N GLU A 231 12.60 -9.95 8.14
CA GLU A 231 11.95 -11.25 8.35
C GLU A 231 10.82 -11.49 7.33
N LEU A 232 10.01 -10.46 7.07
CA LEU A 232 8.87 -10.54 6.15
C LEU A 232 9.26 -10.29 4.68
N LEU A 233 10.47 -9.78 4.42
CA LEU A 233 10.90 -9.31 3.10
C LEU A 233 10.85 -10.44 2.05
N ALA A 234 11.33 -11.63 2.39
CA ALA A 234 11.36 -12.76 1.47
C ALA A 234 9.95 -13.21 1.06
N GLY A 235 9.02 -13.30 2.02
CA GLY A 235 7.64 -13.70 1.74
C GLY A 235 6.94 -12.72 0.80
N ILE A 236 7.12 -11.41 1.01
CA ILE A 236 6.53 -10.38 0.14
C ILE A 236 7.13 -10.42 -1.27
N ALA A 237 8.44 -10.64 -1.38
CA ALA A 237 9.11 -10.81 -2.68
C ALA A 237 8.60 -12.06 -3.43
N GLU A 238 8.42 -13.19 -2.72
CA GLU A 238 7.84 -14.40 -3.29
C GLU A 238 6.41 -14.16 -3.80
N THR A 239 5.55 -13.53 -3.01
CA THR A 239 4.17 -13.20 -3.41
C THR A 239 4.16 -12.29 -4.64
N ALA A 240 5.00 -11.25 -4.68
CA ALA A 240 5.06 -10.34 -5.82
C ALA A 240 5.41 -11.05 -7.14
N LEU A 241 6.38 -11.97 -7.11
CA LEU A 241 6.76 -12.74 -8.29
C LEU A 241 5.70 -13.79 -8.67
N ALA A 242 5.04 -14.39 -7.68
CA ALA A 242 3.90 -15.30 -7.91
C ALA A 242 2.72 -14.58 -8.57
N LEU A 243 2.52 -13.30 -8.26
CA LEU A 243 1.57 -12.40 -8.92
C LEU A 243 2.07 -11.87 -10.27
N HIS A 244 3.15 -12.43 -10.81
CA HIS A 244 3.74 -12.07 -12.10
C HIS A 244 4.11 -10.59 -12.23
N MET A 245 4.52 -9.95 -11.13
CA MET A 245 5.14 -8.63 -11.20
C MET A 245 6.49 -8.73 -11.92
N ASP A 246 6.82 -7.69 -12.69
CA ASP A 246 7.95 -7.65 -13.62
C ASP A 246 9.32 -7.53 -12.92
N GLY A 247 9.35 -7.36 -11.59
CA GLY A 247 10.58 -7.13 -10.86
C GLY A 247 10.41 -6.73 -9.39
N LEU A 248 11.55 -6.47 -8.73
CA LEU A 248 11.65 -6.13 -7.31
C LEU A 248 12.55 -4.90 -7.10
N MET A 249 12.18 -4.04 -6.15
CA MET A 249 12.98 -2.93 -5.64
C MET A 249 13.34 -3.18 -4.17
N ILE A 250 14.57 -3.59 -3.88
CA ILE A 250 14.99 -4.06 -2.55
C ILE A 250 16.05 -3.14 -1.96
N GLU A 251 15.80 -2.63 -0.76
CA GLU A 251 16.80 -1.82 -0.07
C GLU A 251 17.96 -2.68 0.43
N THR A 252 19.17 -2.29 0.04
CA THR A 252 20.38 -3.05 0.30
C THR A 252 21.50 -2.12 0.76
N HIS A 253 22.12 -2.44 1.89
CA HIS A 253 23.16 -1.63 2.52
C HIS A 253 24.38 -2.48 2.83
N ILE A 254 25.59 -1.93 2.68
CA ILE A 254 26.84 -2.64 2.99
C ILE A 254 26.91 -3.11 4.45
N GLN A 255 26.40 -2.32 5.39
CA GLN A 255 26.24 -2.68 6.80
C GLN A 255 24.88 -2.21 7.32
N PRO A 256 23.82 -3.00 7.14
CA PRO A 256 22.46 -2.53 7.39
C PRO A 256 22.17 -2.04 8.82
N GLU A 257 22.83 -2.60 9.82
CA GLU A 257 22.63 -2.26 11.24
C GLU A 257 23.02 -0.82 11.61
N VAL A 258 23.90 -0.19 10.83
CA VAL A 258 24.38 1.19 11.08
C VAL A 258 23.80 2.22 10.11
N ALA A 259 22.86 1.81 9.26
CA ALA A 259 22.28 2.70 8.27
C ALA A 259 21.54 3.87 8.93
N TRP A 260 21.70 5.07 8.37
CA TRP A 260 21.12 6.32 8.88
C TRP A 260 19.61 6.43 8.64
N SER A 261 19.06 5.54 7.82
CA SER A 261 17.64 5.43 7.55
C SER A 261 17.23 3.98 7.32
N ASP A 262 16.04 3.61 7.79
CA ASP A 262 15.39 2.36 7.41
C ASP A 262 16.26 1.11 7.70
N ALA A 263 17.09 1.18 8.75
CA ALA A 263 18.02 0.14 9.15
C ALA A 263 17.34 -1.22 9.39
N ALA A 264 16.06 -1.27 9.77
CA ALA A 264 15.38 -2.53 10.08
C ALA A 264 15.08 -3.41 8.85
N GLN A 265 14.93 -2.82 7.66
CA GLN A 265 14.49 -3.53 6.45
C GLN A 265 15.57 -3.70 5.38
N GLN A 266 16.67 -2.94 5.44
CA GLN A 266 17.74 -3.08 4.45
C GLN A 266 18.46 -4.41 4.66
N ILE A 267 18.75 -5.16 3.61
CA ILE A 267 19.56 -6.40 3.67
C ILE A 267 20.99 -6.14 3.19
N SER A 268 21.92 -7.07 3.40
CA SER A 268 23.27 -6.96 2.85
C SER A 268 23.30 -7.41 1.38
N PRO A 269 24.30 -7.00 0.58
CA PRO A 269 24.48 -7.51 -0.79
C PRO A 269 24.50 -9.05 -0.87
N GLN A 270 25.16 -9.70 0.09
CA GLN A 270 25.17 -11.16 0.19
C GLN A 270 23.77 -11.74 0.43
N ALA A 271 23.03 -11.18 1.39
CA ALA A 271 21.66 -11.63 1.69
C ALA A 271 20.72 -11.41 0.50
N LEU A 272 20.92 -10.36 -0.29
CA LEU A 272 20.19 -10.16 -1.54
C LEU A 272 20.50 -11.27 -2.55
N ALA A 273 21.78 -11.60 -2.77
CA ALA A 273 22.16 -12.67 -3.68
C ALA A 273 21.55 -14.02 -3.26
N GLU A 274 21.56 -14.34 -1.97
CA GLU A 274 20.93 -15.54 -1.40
C GLU A 274 19.40 -15.54 -1.60
N LEU A 275 18.75 -14.40 -1.43
CA LEU A 275 17.31 -14.25 -1.69
C LEU A 275 16.99 -14.51 -3.17
N LEU A 276 17.70 -13.85 -4.09
CA LEU A 276 17.46 -13.99 -5.53
C LEU A 276 17.73 -15.42 -6.03
N ALA A 277 18.74 -16.10 -5.47
CA ALA A 277 19.00 -17.51 -5.76
C ALA A 277 17.84 -18.43 -5.31
N LYS A 278 17.19 -18.13 -4.17
CA LYS A 278 16.00 -18.88 -3.71
C LYS A 278 14.78 -18.63 -4.61
N LEU A 279 14.60 -17.41 -5.09
CA LEU A 279 13.47 -17.02 -5.94
C LEU A 279 13.56 -17.61 -7.36
N SER A 280 14.76 -17.74 -7.92
CA SER A 280 14.99 -18.27 -9.27
C SER A 280 14.81 -19.79 -9.40
N GLY A 281 14.73 -20.53 -8.30
CA GLY A 281 14.60 -21.99 -8.28
C GLY A 281 13.17 -22.56 -8.34
N ARG A 282 12.12 -21.72 -8.42
CA ARG A 282 10.72 -22.18 -8.46
C ARG A 282 10.10 -21.91 -9.84
N PRO A 283 9.72 -22.93 -10.62
CA PRO A 283 8.82 -22.73 -11.73
C PRO A 283 7.46 -22.23 -11.19
N LEU A 284 6.86 -21.26 -11.87
CA LEU A 284 5.50 -20.81 -11.60
C LEU A 284 4.56 -21.61 -12.51
N ASP A 285 4.10 -22.75 -12.02
CA ASP A 285 3.22 -23.67 -12.75
C ASP A 285 1.79 -23.09 -12.83
N ALA A 286 1.03 -23.49 -13.84
CA ALA A 286 -0.37 -23.09 -13.98
C ALA A 286 -1.28 -23.57 -12.83
N ASP A 287 -0.90 -24.65 -12.14
CA ASP A 287 -1.60 -25.11 -10.91
C ASP A 287 -1.33 -24.17 -9.73
N THR A 288 -0.13 -23.56 -9.70
CA THR A 288 0.26 -22.55 -8.71
C THR A 288 -0.57 -21.28 -8.86
N LYS A 289 -1.05 -20.95 -10.08
CA LYS A 289 -1.97 -19.83 -10.33
C LYS A 289 -3.28 -19.97 -9.54
N SER A 290 -3.94 -21.12 -9.62
CA SER A 290 -5.21 -21.35 -8.90
C SER A 290 -5.04 -21.41 -7.38
N ALA A 291 -3.91 -21.92 -6.92
CA ALA A 291 -3.58 -22.00 -5.50
C ALA A 291 -3.16 -20.64 -4.94
N ALA A 292 -2.43 -19.83 -5.71
CA ALA A 292 -2.07 -18.46 -5.38
C ALA A 292 -3.31 -17.57 -5.34
N ASP A 293 -4.16 -17.59 -6.37
CA ASP A 293 -5.42 -16.82 -6.41
C ASP A 293 -6.31 -17.11 -5.20
N LEU A 294 -6.43 -18.39 -4.81
CA LEU A 294 -7.18 -18.79 -3.61
C LEU A 294 -6.48 -18.35 -2.32
N SER A 295 -5.15 -18.46 -2.26
CA SER A 295 -4.38 -17.98 -1.12
C SER A 295 -4.51 -16.46 -0.96
N ASP A 296 -4.57 -15.70 -2.05
CA ASP A 296 -4.68 -14.25 -2.05
C ASP A 296 -6.08 -13.79 -1.63
N MET A 297 -7.12 -14.48 -2.09
CA MET A 297 -8.48 -14.27 -1.59
C MET A 297 -8.57 -14.57 -0.08
N ARG A 298 -7.89 -15.62 0.41
CA ARG A 298 -7.84 -15.93 1.85
C ARG A 298 -7.09 -14.89 2.65
N HIS A 299 -5.91 -14.46 2.21
CA HIS A 299 -5.17 -13.38 2.88
C HIS A 299 -5.96 -12.06 2.89
N SER A 300 -6.74 -11.80 1.84
CA SER A 300 -7.63 -10.63 1.80
C SER A 300 -8.76 -10.74 2.83
N ILE A 301 -9.35 -11.94 3.01
CA ILE A 301 -10.33 -12.21 4.07
C ILE A 301 -9.67 -12.04 5.45
N ASP A 302 -8.52 -12.66 5.68
CA ASP A 302 -7.80 -12.60 6.96
C ASP A 302 -7.52 -11.15 7.36
N TYR A 303 -7.08 -10.33 6.40
CA TYR A 303 -6.85 -8.91 6.62
C TYR A 303 -8.16 -8.14 6.91
N ILE A 304 -9.24 -8.40 6.17
CA ILE A 304 -10.55 -7.79 6.45
C ILE A 304 -11.03 -8.17 7.85
N ASP A 305 -10.85 -9.42 8.26
CA ASP A 305 -11.24 -9.93 9.57
C ASP A 305 -10.46 -9.24 10.70
N GLU A 306 -9.15 -9.05 10.53
CA GLU A 306 -8.34 -8.25 11.46
C GLU A 306 -8.86 -6.81 11.58
N GLN A 307 -9.17 -6.17 10.45
CA GLN A 307 -9.71 -4.80 10.43
C GLN A 307 -11.10 -4.72 11.07
N LEU A 308 -11.95 -5.74 10.89
CA LEU A 308 -13.24 -5.83 11.57
C LEU A 308 -13.07 -5.92 13.08
N ILE A 309 -12.12 -6.73 13.56
CA ILE A 309 -11.83 -6.87 15.00
C ILE A 309 -11.35 -5.53 15.58
N ASP A 310 -10.46 -4.82 14.90
CA ASP A 310 -9.97 -3.51 15.34
C ASP A 310 -11.09 -2.46 15.39
N LEU A 311 -11.94 -2.42 14.36
CA LEU A 311 -13.12 -1.54 14.33
C LEU A 311 -14.11 -1.86 15.46
N LEU A 312 -14.35 -3.14 15.74
CA LEU A 312 -15.20 -3.58 16.85
C LEU A 312 -14.59 -3.18 18.20
N SER A 313 -13.28 -3.36 18.36
CA SER A 313 -12.54 -2.96 19.56
C SER A 313 -12.67 -1.46 19.83
N TYR A 314 -12.43 -0.62 18.82
CA TYR A 314 -12.60 0.82 18.92
C TYR A 314 -14.06 1.21 19.24
N ARG A 315 -15.02 0.57 18.58
CA ARG A 315 -16.45 0.77 18.87
C ARG A 315 -16.80 0.42 20.31
N MET A 316 -16.21 -0.62 20.90
CA MET A 316 -16.43 -0.98 22.31
C MET A 316 -15.83 0.03 23.29
N GLN A 317 -14.72 0.69 22.94
CA GLN A 317 -14.16 1.78 23.74
C GLN A 317 -15.12 2.97 23.80
N VAL A 318 -15.63 3.41 22.64
CA VAL A 318 -16.65 4.46 22.55
C VAL A 318 -17.91 4.06 23.31
N ALA A 319 -18.35 2.81 23.22
CA ALA A 319 -19.49 2.32 23.98
C ALA A 319 -19.27 2.45 25.50
N ALA A 320 -18.07 2.14 26.00
CA ALA A 320 -17.74 2.29 27.42
C ALA A 320 -17.72 3.75 27.87
N GLU A 321 -17.18 4.67 27.06
CA GLU A 321 -17.23 6.12 27.31
C GLU A 321 -18.68 6.63 27.40
N ILE A 322 -19.55 6.18 26.48
CA ILE A 322 -20.99 6.47 26.54
C ILE A 322 -21.61 5.97 27.84
N GLY A 323 -21.23 4.76 28.30
CA GLY A 323 -21.67 4.21 29.58
C GLY A 323 -21.28 5.10 30.76
N GLN A 324 -20.01 5.50 30.83
CA GLN A 324 -19.50 6.41 31.87
C GLN A 324 -20.23 7.75 31.86
N TYR A 325 -20.43 8.34 30.68
CA TYR A 325 -21.17 9.60 30.53
C TYR A 325 -22.60 9.45 31.05
N LYS A 326 -23.31 8.39 30.66
CA LYS A 326 -24.68 8.13 31.12
C LYS A 326 -24.77 7.96 32.63
N MET A 327 -23.83 7.21 33.22
CA MET A 327 -23.76 7.04 34.67
C MET A 327 -23.56 8.38 35.41
N GLN A 328 -22.64 9.22 34.92
CA GLN A 328 -22.38 10.54 35.51
C GLN A 328 -23.59 11.48 35.44
N HIS A 329 -24.48 11.29 34.46
CA HIS A 329 -25.64 12.16 34.20
C HIS A 329 -26.98 11.50 34.55
N GLY A 330 -26.99 10.31 35.18
CA GLY A 330 -28.22 9.61 35.58
C GLY A 330 -29.10 9.17 34.40
N LEU A 331 -28.52 8.96 33.21
CA LEU A 331 -29.25 8.57 32.01
C LEU A 331 -29.37 7.03 31.88
N PRO A 332 -30.47 6.52 31.31
CA PRO A 332 -30.65 5.08 31.10
C PRO A 332 -29.66 4.52 30.06
N VAL A 333 -29.11 3.34 30.36
CA VAL A 333 -28.11 2.67 29.52
C VAL A 333 -28.73 2.18 28.20
N PHE A 334 -29.96 1.66 28.24
CA PHE A 334 -30.67 1.17 27.06
C PHE A 334 -31.81 2.10 26.66
N GLN A 335 -31.97 2.34 25.35
CA GLN A 335 -33.03 3.14 24.74
C GLN A 335 -33.57 2.36 23.54
N GLU A 336 -34.77 1.82 23.69
CA GLU A 336 -35.37 0.88 22.74
C GLU A 336 -35.69 1.52 21.39
N GLU A 337 -36.28 2.73 21.40
CA GLU A 337 -36.63 3.47 20.16
C GLU A 337 -35.42 3.72 19.26
N ARG A 338 -34.30 4.17 19.84
CA ARG A 338 -33.04 4.41 19.12
C ARG A 338 -32.46 3.12 18.54
N TRP A 339 -32.66 1.98 19.19
CA TRP A 339 -32.16 0.71 18.70
C TRP A 339 -32.95 0.22 17.49
N THR A 340 -34.27 0.36 17.52
CA THR A 340 -35.15 0.05 16.39
C THR A 340 -34.79 0.89 15.15
N GLU A 341 -34.59 2.20 15.32
CA GLU A 341 -34.16 3.09 14.24
C GLU A 341 -32.80 2.70 13.64
N LEU A 342 -31.85 2.26 14.48
CA LEU A 342 -30.53 1.82 14.02
C LEU A 342 -30.60 0.50 13.25
N LEU A 343 -31.44 -0.44 13.68
CA LEU A 343 -31.62 -1.70 12.97
C LEU A 343 -32.24 -1.50 11.59
N GLU A 344 -33.26 -0.66 11.46
CA GLU A 344 -33.85 -0.30 10.16
C GLU A 344 -32.80 0.34 9.22
N LYS A 345 -31.97 1.23 9.77
CA LYS A 345 -30.87 1.83 9.02
C LYS A 345 -29.83 0.80 8.56
N HIS A 346 -29.47 -0.16 9.42
CA HIS A 346 -28.51 -1.20 9.06
C HIS A 346 -29.07 -2.17 8.01
N ALA A 347 -30.34 -2.54 8.10
CA ALA A 347 -31.01 -3.37 7.10
C ALA A 347 -31.03 -2.68 5.73
N SER A 348 -31.39 -1.40 5.69
CA SER A 348 -31.37 -0.61 4.44
C SER A 348 -29.96 -0.52 3.84
N LEU A 349 -28.93 -0.34 4.67
CA LEU A 349 -27.54 -0.31 4.22
C LEU A 349 -27.09 -1.69 3.69
N ALA A 350 -27.46 -2.78 4.37
CA ALA A 350 -27.17 -4.14 3.93
C ALA A 350 -27.74 -4.41 2.54
N SER A 351 -29.01 -4.05 2.34
CA SER A 351 -29.71 -4.14 1.04
C SER A 351 -28.96 -3.39 -0.06
N SER A 352 -28.51 -2.16 0.22
CA SER A 352 -27.75 -1.33 -0.75
C SER A 352 -26.36 -1.90 -1.12
N LYS A 353 -25.85 -2.85 -0.33
CA LYS A 353 -24.54 -3.48 -0.49
C LYS A 353 -24.63 -4.95 -0.91
N ASN A 354 -25.82 -5.42 -1.31
CA ASN A 354 -26.10 -6.83 -1.65
C ASN A 354 -25.73 -7.80 -0.53
N LEU A 355 -25.91 -7.39 0.73
CA LEU A 355 -25.71 -8.24 1.91
C LEU A 355 -27.07 -8.75 2.42
N ASN A 356 -27.08 -9.96 2.96
CA ASN A 356 -28.27 -10.51 3.58
C ASN A 356 -28.68 -9.65 4.81
N GLU A 357 -29.90 -9.10 4.77
CA GLU A 357 -30.40 -8.18 5.80
C GLU A 357 -30.53 -8.84 7.17
N GLU A 358 -30.96 -10.10 7.19
CA GLU A 358 -31.10 -10.89 8.42
C GLU A 358 -29.73 -11.11 9.08
N PHE A 359 -28.73 -11.49 8.29
CA PHE A 359 -27.36 -11.66 8.75
C PHE A 359 -26.80 -10.38 9.40
N ILE A 360 -26.95 -9.23 8.73
CA ILE A 360 -26.46 -7.95 9.25
C ILE A 360 -27.21 -7.54 10.51
N THR A 361 -28.53 -7.74 10.54
CA THR A 361 -29.36 -7.44 11.72
C THR A 361 -28.92 -8.28 12.93
N GLN A 362 -28.73 -9.59 12.74
CA GLN A 362 -28.25 -10.49 13.80
C GLN A 362 -26.83 -10.13 14.26
N LEU A 363 -25.92 -9.78 13.34
CA LEU A 363 -24.56 -9.36 13.66
C LEU A 363 -24.57 -8.11 14.54
N PHE A 364 -25.30 -7.07 14.13
CA PHE A 364 -25.35 -5.82 14.89
C PHE A 364 -26.09 -5.95 16.21
N ASP A 365 -27.08 -6.84 16.33
CA ASP A 365 -27.70 -7.20 17.61
C ASP A 365 -26.70 -7.81 18.59
N ARG A 366 -25.86 -8.76 18.15
CA ARG A 366 -24.78 -9.31 18.98
C ARG A 366 -23.77 -8.23 19.40
N ILE A 367 -23.35 -7.38 18.47
CA ILE A 367 -22.44 -6.26 18.74
C ILE A 367 -23.05 -5.29 19.76
N HIS A 368 -24.37 -5.02 19.66
CA HIS A 368 -25.08 -4.14 20.59
C HIS A 368 -25.19 -4.76 21.98
N GLN A 369 -25.57 -6.03 22.10
CA GLN A 369 -25.61 -6.75 23.37
C GLN A 369 -24.27 -6.68 24.10
N GLU A 370 -23.17 -6.85 23.36
CA GLU A 370 -21.81 -6.75 23.91
C GLU A 370 -21.48 -5.33 24.38
N SER A 371 -21.94 -4.31 23.65
CA SER A 371 -21.79 -2.90 24.03
C SER A 371 -22.53 -2.58 25.32
N VAL A 372 -23.75 -3.10 25.46
CA VAL A 372 -24.57 -2.95 26.67
C VAL A 372 -23.89 -3.63 27.87
N ARG A 373 -23.33 -4.84 27.70
CA ARG A 373 -22.56 -5.52 28.75
C ARG A 373 -21.34 -4.71 29.20
N ARG A 374 -20.59 -4.13 28.25
CA ARG A 374 -19.47 -3.21 28.52
C ARG A 374 -19.91 -1.97 29.29
N GLN A 375 -21.03 -1.35 28.91
CA GLN A 375 -21.58 -0.16 29.59
C GLN A 375 -22.01 -0.43 31.03
N HIS A 376 -22.52 -1.62 31.32
CA HIS A 376 -22.88 -2.05 32.68
C HIS A 376 -21.68 -2.49 33.54
N GLY A 377 -20.45 -2.40 33.01
CA GLY A 377 -19.23 -2.77 33.75
C GLY A 377 -19.02 -4.28 33.93
N VAL A 378 -19.78 -5.12 33.22
CA VAL A 378 -19.64 -6.59 33.25
C VAL A 378 -18.34 -7.04 32.55
N LEU A 379 -17.83 -6.23 31.62
CA LEU A 379 -16.53 -6.39 30.99
C LEU A 379 -15.69 -5.12 31.20
N PRO A 380 -14.51 -5.21 31.85
CA PRO A 380 -13.68 -4.04 32.11
C PRO A 380 -13.06 -3.47 30.83
N LEU A 381 -12.66 -2.20 30.88
CA LEU A 381 -11.81 -1.59 29.87
C LEU A 381 -10.49 -2.37 29.80
N ILE A 382 -10.13 -2.91 28.63
CA ILE A 382 -8.79 -3.42 28.40
C ILE A 382 -7.91 -2.19 28.13
N PRO A 383 -6.90 -1.90 28.97
CA PRO A 383 -6.01 -0.78 28.74
C PRO A 383 -5.25 -0.96 27.42
N ALA A 384 -5.05 0.11 26.68
CA ALA A 384 -4.20 0.08 25.49
C ALA A 384 -2.77 -0.36 25.89
N GLY A 385 -2.41 -1.62 25.58
CA GLY A 385 -1.05 -2.14 25.80
C GLY A 385 -0.91 -3.52 26.45
N TYR A 386 -1.98 -4.17 26.93
CA TYR A 386 -1.86 -5.53 27.48
C TYR A 386 -1.96 -6.60 26.38
N SER A 387 -0.83 -7.24 26.05
CA SER A 387 -0.83 -8.53 25.37
C SER A 387 -1.29 -9.60 26.35
N LEU A 388 -2.30 -10.39 26.00
CA LEU A 388 -2.59 -11.65 26.70
C LEU A 388 -1.37 -12.56 26.52
N GLN A 389 -0.49 -12.63 27.51
CA GLN A 389 0.36 -13.81 27.65
C GLN A 389 -0.56 -14.99 27.91
N ALA A 390 -0.57 -15.94 26.98
CA ALA A 390 -1.34 -17.16 27.10
C ALA A 390 -0.92 -17.93 28.37
N THR A 391 -1.68 -17.80 29.45
CA THR A 391 -1.64 -18.78 30.53
C THR A 391 -2.53 -19.94 30.13
N THR A 392 -1.90 -21.02 29.68
CA THR A 392 -2.51 -22.32 29.48
C THR A 392 -3.00 -22.88 30.82
N THR A 393 -4.28 -22.67 31.13
CA THR A 393 -5.04 -23.55 32.01
C THR A 393 -6.46 -23.63 31.48
N ALA A 394 -6.82 -24.80 30.96
CA ALA A 394 -8.18 -25.10 30.50
C ALA A 394 -9.19 -24.90 31.65
N PRO A 395 -10.38 -24.32 31.43
CA PRO A 395 -11.42 -24.30 32.43
C PRO A 395 -12.06 -25.68 32.54
N GLU A 396 -12.22 -26.16 33.78
CA GLU A 396 -13.02 -27.34 34.12
C GLU A 396 -14.45 -27.22 33.57
N ALA A 397 -14.95 -28.33 33.05
CA ALA A 397 -16.29 -28.45 32.48
C ALA A 397 -17.37 -28.09 33.53
N LEU A 398 -18.24 -27.14 33.18
CA LEU A 398 -19.50 -26.88 33.90
C LEU A 398 -20.43 -28.10 33.80
N PRO A 399 -21.12 -28.48 34.88
CA PRO A 399 -21.95 -29.68 34.90
C PRO A 399 -23.23 -29.51 34.07
N ALA A 400 -23.57 -30.55 33.32
CA ALA A 400 -24.76 -30.62 32.49
C ALA A 400 -26.05 -30.40 33.31
N ALA A 401 -26.80 -29.35 32.97
CA ALA A 401 -28.14 -29.14 33.50
C ALA A 401 -29.09 -30.25 32.99
N GLN A 402 -29.63 -31.03 33.92
CA GLN A 402 -30.68 -31.99 33.64
C GLN A 402 -31.95 -31.28 33.17
N CYS A 403 -32.32 -31.49 31.92
CA CYS A 403 -33.61 -31.13 31.37
C CYS A 403 -34.68 -32.04 32.00
N GLN A 404 -35.45 -31.51 32.96
CA GLN A 404 -36.68 -32.15 33.41
C GLN A 404 -37.86 -31.63 32.60
N THR A 405 -38.34 -32.47 31.69
CA THR A 405 -39.62 -32.35 31.01
C THR A 405 -40.74 -32.45 32.05
N ARG A 406 -41.52 -31.38 32.23
CA ARG A 406 -42.89 -31.48 32.77
C ARG A 406 -43.86 -31.00 31.70
N ALA A 407 -44.47 -31.98 31.03
CA ALA A 407 -45.77 -31.80 30.42
C ALA A 407 -46.81 -31.58 31.54
N ILE A 408 -47.82 -30.74 31.28
CA ILE A 408 -49.24 -30.93 31.62
C ILE A 408 -50.03 -29.88 30.82
N PHE A 409 -50.90 -30.41 29.96
CA PHE A 409 -52.16 -29.90 29.37
C PHE A 409 -52.41 -28.40 29.17
#